data_AF-A0A8J6N299-F1
#
_entry.id   AF-A0A8J6N299-F1
#
_cell.length_a   1.000
_cell.length_b   1.000
_cell.length_c   1.000
_cell.angle_alpha   90.00
_cell.angle_beta   90.00
_cell.angle_gamma   90.00
#
_symmetry.space_group_name_H-M   'P 1'
#
loop_
_entity.id
_entity.type
_entity.pdbx_description
1 polymer ?
#
loop_
_entity_poly.entity_id
_entity_poly.type
_entity_poly.pdbx_seq_one_letter_code
_entity_poly.pdbx_strand_id
1 'polypeptide(L)'
;MAEQSRPNVTGKGPSLVREMLVVFKETEGNLGNLSDGAAEKIKSALSEKGGALKAVIRMAYMKTVKAGEIAYDCKQMALELKESIASGNEDNALEILDKLGSDLDAFIRKIKTFVVRMT
;
A
#
# COMPACT_ATOMS: atom_id res chain seq x y z
N MET A 1 -11.89 -7.43 15.02
CA MET A 1 -12.08 -6.62 13.80
C MET A 1 -13.13 -7.33 12.97
N ALA A 2 -14.28 -6.70 12.71
CA ALA A 2 -15.33 -7.31 11.90
C ALA A 2 -14.76 -7.64 10.52
N GLU A 3 -14.89 -8.90 10.09
CA GLU A 3 -14.51 -9.33 8.74
C GLU A 3 -15.40 -8.61 7.74
N GLN A 4 -14.96 -7.43 7.28
CA GLN A 4 -15.52 -6.83 6.08
C GLN A 4 -15.29 -7.85 4.96
N SER A 5 -16.37 -8.50 4.52
CA SER A 5 -16.36 -9.38 3.36
C SER A 5 -15.66 -8.66 2.22
N ARG A 6 -14.49 -9.16 1.82
CA ARG A 6 -13.72 -8.55 0.73
C ARG A 6 -14.63 -8.47 -0.50
N PRO A 7 -14.79 -7.30 -1.13
CA PRO A 7 -15.59 -7.19 -2.33
C PRO A 7 -15.01 -8.07 -3.43
N ASN A 8 -15.77 -8.35 -4.50
CA ASN A 8 -15.19 -9.09 -5.63
C ASN A 8 -14.01 -8.30 -6.23
N VAL A 9 -12.79 -8.77 -5.94
CA VAL A 9 -11.51 -8.16 -6.31
C VAL A 9 -10.84 -8.83 -7.52
N THR A 10 -11.51 -9.80 -8.14
CA THR A 10 -11.02 -10.52 -9.34
C THR A 10 -10.68 -9.53 -10.45
N GLY A 11 -9.44 -9.55 -10.96
CA GLY A 11 -8.99 -8.64 -12.01
C GLY A 11 -8.81 -7.17 -11.59
N LYS A 12 -9.16 -6.81 -10.35
CA LYS A 12 -9.15 -5.42 -9.87
C LYS A 12 -7.82 -4.99 -9.23
N GLY A 13 -6.85 -5.89 -9.09
CA GLY A 13 -5.54 -5.57 -8.52
C GLY A 13 -4.89 -4.31 -9.10
N PRO A 14 -4.85 -4.09 -10.44
CA PRO A 14 -4.26 -2.88 -11.00
C PRO A 14 -5.03 -1.60 -10.60
N SER A 15 -6.36 -1.66 -10.55
CA SER A 15 -7.19 -0.51 -10.15
C SER A 15 -7.02 -0.19 -8.67
N LEU A 16 -7.03 -1.22 -7.80
CA LEU A 16 -6.82 -1.07 -6.36
C LEU A 16 -5.43 -0.49 -6.04
N VAL A 17 -4.38 -0.93 -6.74
CA VAL A 17 -3.05 -0.33 -6.58
C VAL A 17 -3.02 1.12 -7.07
N ARG A 18 -3.74 1.48 -8.14
CA ARG A 18 -3.84 2.89 -8.56
C ARG A 18 -4.53 3.75 -7.49
N GLU A 19 -5.61 3.26 -6.92
CA GLU A 19 -6.31 3.94 -5.82
C GLU A 19 -5.40 4.09 -4.60
N MET A 20 -4.66 3.04 -4.24
CA MET A 20 -3.67 3.09 -3.15
C MET A 20 -2.57 4.12 -3.42
N LEU A 21 -2.05 4.19 -4.65
CA LEU A 21 -1.05 5.20 -5.04
C LEU A 21 -1.60 6.64 -4.96
N VAL A 22 -2.91 6.83 -5.16
CA VAL A 22 -3.58 8.12 -4.93
C VAL A 22 -3.59 8.42 -3.43
N VAL A 23 -3.98 7.46 -2.59
CA VAL A 23 -3.95 7.60 -1.13
C VAL A 23 -2.55 7.95 -0.62
N PHE A 24 -1.50 7.32 -1.16
CA PHE A 24 -0.11 7.64 -0.80
C PHE A 24 0.23 9.10 -1.08
N LYS A 25 -0.09 9.60 -2.28
CA LYS A 25 0.15 11.00 -2.64
C LYS A 25 -0.64 11.98 -1.76
N GLU A 26 -1.89 11.66 -1.45
CA GLU A 26 -2.69 12.47 -0.53
C GLU A 26 -2.10 12.48 0.87
N THR A 27 -1.53 11.36 1.30
CA THR A 27 -0.89 11.22 2.62
C THR A 27 0.41 12.01 2.66
N GLU A 28 1.25 11.93 1.63
CA GLU A 28 2.48 12.73 1.48
C GLU A 28 2.21 14.24 1.55
N GLY A 29 1.04 14.69 1.08
CA GLY A 29 0.61 16.09 1.14
C GLY A 29 0.05 16.54 2.49
N ASN A 30 -0.30 15.60 3.38
CA ASN A 30 -1.02 15.88 4.64
C ASN A 30 -0.21 15.51 5.90
N LEU A 31 1.12 15.57 5.83
CA LEU A 31 2.01 15.18 6.95
C LEU A 31 2.23 16.29 8.00
N GLY A 32 1.57 17.45 7.86
CA GLY A 32 1.81 18.61 8.72
C GLY A 32 1.43 18.44 10.19
N ASN A 33 0.73 17.36 10.54
CA ASN A 33 0.37 17.02 11.92
C ASN A 33 1.41 16.13 12.62
N LEU A 34 2.52 15.81 11.97
CA LEU A 34 3.60 14.98 12.51
C LEU A 34 4.88 15.79 12.66
N SER A 35 5.79 15.29 13.50
CA SER A 35 7.17 15.74 13.59
C SER A 35 7.89 15.60 12.24
N ASP A 36 8.82 16.53 11.95
CA ASP A 36 9.56 16.57 10.69
C ASP A 36 10.25 15.21 10.38
N GLY A 37 10.77 14.54 11.41
CA GLY A 37 11.40 13.22 11.28
C GLY A 37 10.42 12.09 10.95
N ALA A 38 9.22 12.08 11.54
CA ALA A 38 8.19 11.10 11.22
C ALA A 38 7.60 11.34 9.82
N ALA A 39 7.33 12.61 9.49
CA ALA A 39 6.86 13.03 8.18
C ALA A 39 7.85 12.62 7.07
N GLU A 40 9.15 12.90 7.23
CA GLU A 40 10.15 12.54 6.23
C GLU A 40 10.26 11.01 6.03
N LYS A 41 10.20 10.23 7.11
CA LYS A 41 10.21 8.76 7.04
C LYS A 41 9.00 8.22 6.29
N ILE A 42 7.80 8.67 6.65
CA ILE A 42 6.55 8.25 5.98
C ILE A 42 6.60 8.63 4.51
N LYS A 43 6.97 9.87 4.19
CA LYS A 43 7.08 10.34 2.81
C LYS A 43 8.05 9.50 2.00
N SER A 44 9.24 9.23 2.54
CA SER A 44 10.27 8.45 1.85
C SER A 44 9.80 7.02 1.60
N ALA A 45 9.21 6.38 2.60
CA ALA A 45 8.68 5.02 2.49
C ALA A 45 7.54 4.93 1.46
N LEU A 46 6.55 5.83 1.53
CA LEU A 46 5.43 5.84 0.58
C LEU A 46 5.90 6.10 -0.86
N SER A 47 6.89 6.97 -1.04
CA SER A 47 7.47 7.26 -2.35
C SER A 47 8.22 6.06 -2.93
N GLU A 48 9.09 5.42 -2.13
CA GLU A 48 9.85 4.24 -2.54
C GLU A 48 8.92 3.07 -2.91
N LYS A 49 8.00 2.71 -1.99
CA LYS A 49 7.06 1.60 -2.22
C LYS A 49 6.09 1.92 -3.35
N GLY A 50 5.64 3.17 -3.45
CA GLY A 50 4.81 3.64 -4.55
C GLY A 50 5.50 3.53 -5.91
N GLY A 51 6.80 3.85 -5.98
CA GLY A 51 7.62 3.66 -7.18
C GLY A 51 7.75 2.18 -7.56
N ALA A 52 8.05 1.32 -6.59
CA ALA A 52 8.18 -0.11 -6.83
C ALA A 52 6.86 -0.77 -7.28
N LEU A 53 5.72 -0.36 -6.69
CA LEU A 53 4.39 -0.81 -7.10
C LEU A 53 4.05 -0.39 -8.54
N LYS A 54 4.37 0.85 -8.94
CA LYS A 54 4.17 1.32 -10.32
C LYS A 54 4.93 0.47 -11.35
N ALA A 55 6.12 -0.02 -11.00
CA ALA A 55 6.91 -0.87 -11.88
C ALA A 55 6.25 -2.25 -12.12
N VAL A 56 5.49 -2.76 -11.14
CA VAL A 56 4.89 -4.10 -11.19
C VAL A 56 3.39 -4.10 -11.51
N ILE A 57 2.73 -2.94 -11.54
CA ILE A 57 1.27 -2.81 -11.69
C ILE A 57 0.72 -3.38 -13.01
N ARG A 58 1.55 -3.45 -14.06
CA ARG A 58 1.17 -3.97 -15.39
C ARG A 58 1.38 -5.48 -15.52
N MET A 59 1.96 -6.14 -14.52
CA MET A 59 2.29 -7.57 -14.58
C MET A 59 1.04 -8.45 -14.51
N ALA A 60 1.09 -9.63 -15.15
CA ALA A 60 -0.07 -10.53 -15.27
C ALA A 60 -0.63 -10.99 -13.90
N TYR A 61 0.25 -11.21 -12.91
CA TYR A 61 -0.14 -11.59 -11.56
C TYR A 61 -1.13 -10.60 -10.92
N MET A 62 -1.05 -9.31 -11.26
CA MET A 62 -1.95 -8.28 -10.72
C MET A 62 -3.42 -8.51 -11.08
N LYS A 63 -3.72 -9.27 -12.14
CA LYS A 63 -5.09 -9.60 -12.54
C LYS A 63 -5.68 -10.78 -11.75
N THR A 64 -4.89 -11.45 -10.92
CA THR A 64 -5.36 -12.59 -10.12
C THR A 64 -6.23 -12.13 -8.95
N VAL A 65 -7.12 -13.01 -8.48
CA VAL A 65 -7.93 -12.77 -7.26
C VAL A 65 -7.01 -12.50 -6.07
N LYS A 66 -5.95 -13.31 -5.91
CA LYS A 66 -5.00 -13.18 -4.80
C LYS A 66 -4.30 -11.82 -4.78
N ALA A 67 -3.90 -11.31 -5.94
CA ALA A 67 -3.32 -9.97 -6.02
C ALA A 67 -4.36 -8.88 -5.71
N GLY A 68 -5.61 -9.07 -6.13
CA GLY A 68 -6.72 -8.19 -5.77
C GLY A 68 -6.97 -8.16 -4.26
N GLU A 69 -6.92 -9.30 -3.57
CA GLU A 69 -7.09 -9.38 -2.11
C GLU A 69 -5.98 -8.63 -1.39
N ILE A 70 -4.72 -8.91 -1.72
CA ILE A 70 -3.57 -8.27 -1.08
C ILE A 70 -3.57 -6.76 -1.37
N ALA A 71 -3.88 -6.35 -2.60
CA ALA A 71 -3.97 -4.94 -2.95
C ALA A 71 -5.11 -4.22 -2.21
N TYR A 72 -6.22 -4.92 -1.93
CA TYR A 72 -7.31 -4.38 -1.12
C TYR A 72 -6.88 -4.19 0.33
N ASP A 73 -6.29 -5.22 0.95
CA ASP A 73 -5.82 -5.14 2.34
C ASP A 73 -4.78 -4.02 2.52
N CYS A 74 -3.81 -3.92 1.60
CA CYS A 74 -2.81 -2.84 1.60
C CYS A 74 -3.46 -1.46 1.42
N LYS A 75 -4.51 -1.35 0.61
CA LYS A 75 -5.27 -0.09 0.46
C LYS A 75 -5.98 0.27 1.76
N GLN A 76 -6.59 -0.67 2.46
CA GLN A 76 -7.25 -0.40 3.75
C GLN A 76 -6.23 0.09 4.79
N MET A 77 -5.09 -0.58 4.92
CA MET A 77 -4.00 -0.13 5.80
C MET A 77 -3.46 1.26 5.42
N ALA A 78 -3.38 1.58 4.12
CA ALA A 78 -3.00 2.91 3.66
C ALA A 78 -4.01 4.00 4.08
N LEU A 79 -5.30 3.67 4.13
CA LEU A 79 -6.34 4.57 4.63
C LEU A 79 -6.24 4.74 6.14
N GLU A 80 -6.03 3.66 6.89
CA GLU A 80 -5.81 3.70 8.34
C GLU A 80 -4.57 4.52 8.71
N LEU A 81 -3.51 4.43 7.91
CA LEU A 81 -2.31 5.27 8.03
C LEU A 81 -2.67 6.74 7.85
N LYS A 82 -3.40 7.08 6.79
CA LYS A 82 -3.85 8.45 6.52
C LYS A 82 -4.70 9.01 7.68
N GLU A 83 -5.59 8.20 8.26
CA GLU A 83 -6.41 8.59 9.41
C GLU A 83 -5.58 8.79 10.69
N SER A 84 -4.57 7.93 10.91
CA SER A 84 -3.65 8.06 12.06
C SER A 84 -2.82 9.33 11.98
N ILE A 85 -2.35 9.66 10.77
CA ILE A 85 -1.63 10.90 10.48
C ILE A 85 -2.53 12.12 10.68
N ALA A 86 -3.76 12.07 10.16
CA ALA A 86 -4.74 13.15 10.35
C ALA A 86 -5.03 13.38 11.85
N SER A 87 -5.01 12.32 12.65
CA SER A 87 -5.21 12.36 14.11
C SER A 87 -3.96 12.77 14.89
N GLY A 88 -2.80 12.98 14.25
CA GLY A 88 -1.53 13.33 14.90
C GLY A 88 -0.93 12.20 15.76
N ASN A 89 -1.37 10.95 15.57
CA ASN A 89 -0.88 9.82 16.34
C ASN A 89 0.35 9.20 15.64
N GLU A 90 1.52 9.74 15.96
CA GLU A 90 2.80 9.36 15.34
C GLU A 90 3.17 7.88 15.57
N ASP A 91 3.07 7.39 16.80
CA ASP A 91 3.43 5.99 17.12
C ASP A 91 2.58 5.00 16.32
N ASN A 92 1.26 5.24 16.26
CA ASN A 92 0.37 4.39 15.48
C ASN A 92 0.62 4.51 13.97
N ALA A 93 0.89 5.72 13.47
CA ALA A 93 1.20 5.93 12.06
C ALA A 93 2.50 5.19 11.65
N LEU A 94 3.53 5.24 12.50
CA LEU A 94 4.79 4.52 12.24
C LEU A 94 4.62 3.01 12.31
N GLU A 95 3.83 2.49 13.25
CA GLU A 95 3.54 1.05 13.33
C GLU A 95 2.77 0.55 12.09
N ILE A 96 1.76 1.29 11.64
CA ILE A 96 1.01 0.96 10.43
C ILE A 96 1.92 1.05 9.20
N LEU A 97 2.81 2.06 9.13
CA LEU A 97 3.77 2.20 8.04
C LEU A 97 4.71 0.99 7.94
N ASP A 98 5.22 0.50 9.07
CA ASP A 98 6.13 -0.64 9.10
C ASP A 98 5.44 -1.93 8.61
N LYS A 99 4.23 -2.20 9.12
CA LYS A 99 3.39 -3.32 8.67
C LYS A 99 3.07 -3.22 7.17
N LEU A 100 2.61 -2.06 6.73
CA LEU A 100 2.29 -1.79 5.33
C LEU A 100 3.54 -1.96 4.45
N GLY A 101 4.69 -1.47 4.89
CA GLY A 101 5.97 -1.61 4.19
C GLY A 101 6.35 -3.07 3.97
N SER A 102 6.29 -3.88 5.04
CA SER A 102 6.58 -5.32 4.99
C SER A 102 5.63 -6.07 4.05
N ASP A 103 4.32 -5.80 4.14
CA ASP A 103 3.32 -6.45 3.28
C ASP A 103 3.47 -6.05 1.82
N LEU A 104 3.80 -4.80 1.53
CA LEU A 104 4.09 -4.33 0.17
C LEU A 104 5.36 -4.95 -0.39
N ASP A 105 6.43 -5.08 0.40
CA ASP A 105 7.66 -5.73 -0.05
C ASP A 105 7.42 -7.21 -0.35
N ALA A 106 6.70 -7.92 0.52
CA ALA A 106 6.30 -9.30 0.28
C ALA A 106 5.42 -9.42 -0.98
N PHE A 107 4.51 -8.48 -1.19
CA PHE A 107 3.64 -8.44 -2.37
C PHE A 107 4.42 -8.20 -3.66
N ILE A 108 5.29 -7.18 -3.68
CA ILE A 108 6.17 -6.86 -4.81
C ILE A 108 7.07 -8.05 -5.15
N ARG A 109 7.64 -8.71 -4.13
CA ARG A 109 8.45 -9.92 -4.33
C ARG A 109 7.63 -11.03 -4.96
N LYS A 110 6.42 -11.31 -4.46
CA LYS A 110 5.51 -12.31 -5.05
C LYS A 110 5.19 -12.01 -6.51
N ILE A 111 4.90 -10.75 -6.84
CA ILE A 111 4.60 -10.32 -8.22
C ILE A 111 5.83 -10.58 -9.12
N LYS A 112 7.02 -10.15 -8.71
CA LYS A 112 8.26 -10.32 -9.49
C LYS A 112 8.64 -11.79 -9.66
N THR A 113 8.51 -12.62 -8.62
CA THR A 113 8.83 -14.05 -8.68
C THR A 113 7.83 -14.84 -9.53
N PHE A 114 6.56 -14.42 -9.58
CA PHE A 114 5.56 -15.05 -10.45
C PHE A 114 5.94 -14.93 -11.93
N VAL A 115 6.47 -13.78 -12.34
CA VAL A 115 6.93 -13.56 -13.73
C VAL A 115 8.06 -14.52 -14.11
N VAL A 116 9.00 -14.80 -13.21
CA VAL A 116 10.13 -15.72 -13.45
C VAL A 116 9.68 -17.17 -13.67
N ARG A 117 8.48 -17.56 -13.21
CA ARG A 117 7.95 -18.92 -13.39
C ARG A 117 7.16 -19.12 -14.69
N MET A 118 6.88 -18.05 -15.44
CA MET A 118 6.19 -18.11 -16.74
C MET A 118 7.13 -17.98 -17.95
N THR A 119 8.42 -17.77 -17.72
CA THR A 119 9.49 -17.79 -18.73
C THR A 119 10.26 -19.09 -18.65
#